data_AF-A0A841BJR5-F1
#
_entry.id   AF-A0A841BJR5-F1
#
_cell.length_a   1.000
_cell.length_b   1.000
_cell.length_c   1.000
_cell.angle_alpha   90.00
_cell.angle_beta   90.00
_cell.angle_gamma   90.00
#
_symmetry.space_group_name_H-M   'P 1'
#
loop_
_entity.id
_entity.type
_entity.pdbx_description
1 polymer ?
#
loop_
_entity_poly.entity_id
_entity_poly.type
_entity_poly.pdbx_seq_one_letter_code
_entity_poly.pdbx_strand_id
1 'polypeptide(L)'
;MSNRVQYPPPVAKTWHLNPMNPGNGHGIMPGNDVPGGKVFIPGAAPDATAAGACHWDQHELRFYRQPANPESLFDTGYTNIGAVKCGITVTWTIV
;
A
#
# COMPACT_ATOMS: atom_id res chain seq x y z
N MET A 1 18.11 15.77 -30.90
CA MET A 1 18.67 14.85 -29.90
C MET A 1 17.69 14.82 -28.73
N SER A 2 17.05 13.68 -28.45
CA SER A 2 16.04 13.56 -27.38
C SER A 2 16.76 13.26 -26.07
N ASN A 3 16.84 14.24 -25.15
CA ASN A 3 17.29 14.00 -23.78
C ASN A 3 16.26 13.12 -23.08
N ARG A 4 16.50 11.82 -23.00
CA ARG A 4 15.76 10.95 -22.07
C ARG A 4 16.44 11.05 -20.71
N VAL A 5 15.76 11.70 -19.77
CA VAL A 5 16.15 11.67 -18.37
C VAL A 5 15.85 10.26 -17.85
N GLN A 6 16.88 9.50 -17.54
CA GLN A 6 16.74 8.21 -16.88
C GLN A 6 16.55 8.47 -15.38
N TYR A 7 15.31 8.35 -14.91
CA TYR A 7 15.03 8.38 -13.48
C TYR A 7 15.52 7.09 -12.82
N PRO A 8 16.06 7.13 -11.59
CA PRO A 8 16.32 5.91 -10.83
C PRO A 8 15.02 5.09 -10.72
N PRO A 9 15.10 3.75 -10.79
CA PRO A 9 13.91 2.91 -10.69
C PRO A 9 13.22 3.17 -9.35
N PRO A 10 11.88 3.28 -9.33
CA PRO A 10 11.16 3.48 -8.09
C PRO A 10 11.42 2.32 -7.12
N VAL A 11 11.56 2.64 -5.84
CA VAL A 11 11.59 1.61 -4.79
C VAL A 11 10.15 1.15 -4.57
N ALA A 12 9.88 -0.11 -4.89
CA ALA A 12 8.58 -0.73 -4.70
C ALA A 12 8.61 -1.68 -3.48
N LYS A 13 7.69 -1.50 -2.53
CA LYS A 13 7.45 -2.47 -1.46
C LYS A 13 6.09 -3.12 -1.66
N THR A 14 6.01 -4.43 -1.49
CA THR A 14 4.79 -5.21 -1.77
C THR A 14 4.40 -6.05 -0.55
N TRP A 15 3.10 -6.07 -0.25
CA TRP A 15 2.49 -6.90 0.78
C TRP A 15 1.39 -7.75 0.17
N HIS A 16 1.33 -9.01 0.57
CA HIS A 16 0.23 -9.90 0.24
C HIS A 16 -0.61 -10.09 1.49
N LEU A 17 -1.84 -9.59 1.44
CA LEU A 17 -2.82 -9.74 2.50
C LEU A 17 -3.80 -10.84 2.06
N ASN A 18 -3.41 -12.11 2.22
CA ASN A 18 -4.19 -13.24 1.72
C ASN A 18 -4.11 -14.50 2.61
N PRO A 19 -5.22 -15.25 2.73
CA PRO A 19 -6.62 -14.85 2.52
C PRO A 19 -7.23 -14.23 3.80
N MET A 20 -7.97 -13.11 3.67
CA MET A 20 -8.67 -12.46 4.79
C MET A 20 -10.19 -12.71 4.75
N ASN A 21 -10.78 -12.96 5.92
CA ASN A 21 -12.23 -13.09 6.08
C ASN A 21 -12.95 -11.73 5.95
N PRO A 22 -14.22 -11.71 5.52
CA PRO A 22 -15.06 -10.51 5.62
C PRO A 22 -15.03 -9.88 7.02
N GLY A 23 -14.92 -8.56 7.08
CA GLY A 23 -14.81 -7.78 8.30
C GLY A 23 -13.40 -7.69 8.90
N ASN A 24 -12.45 -8.51 8.45
CA ASN A 24 -11.06 -8.41 8.91
C ASN A 24 -10.29 -7.37 8.11
N GLY A 25 -9.36 -6.68 8.79
CA GLY A 25 -8.45 -5.74 8.18
C GLY A 25 -7.00 -5.85 8.67
N HIS A 26 -6.11 -5.16 7.97
CA HIS A 26 -4.69 -5.11 8.28
C HIS A 26 -4.11 -3.72 7.97
N GLY A 27 -3.25 -3.23 8.86
CA GLY A 27 -2.46 -2.01 8.66
C GLY A 27 -1.13 -2.32 8.01
N ILE A 28 -0.71 -1.50 7.04
CA ILE A 28 0.59 -1.59 6.37
C ILE A 28 1.37 -0.32 6.61
N MET A 29 2.56 -0.48 7.18
CA MET A 29 3.58 0.57 7.31
C MET A 29 4.83 0.16 6.51
N PRO A 30 5.15 0.82 5.38
CA PRO A 30 6.32 0.52 4.55
C PRO A 30 7.69 0.67 5.22
N GLY A 31 7.73 1.18 6.43
CA GLY A 31 8.95 1.63 7.05
C GLY A 31 9.45 2.95 6.47
N ASN A 32 10.62 3.31 6.93
CA ASN A 32 11.11 4.67 7.11
C ASN A 32 12.05 5.19 6.02
N ASP A 33 12.19 4.47 4.91
CA ASP A 33 13.20 4.74 3.88
C ASP A 33 12.80 5.80 2.85
N VAL A 34 12.02 6.82 3.24
CA VAL A 34 11.46 7.78 2.28
C VAL A 34 12.10 9.16 2.47
N PRO A 35 12.99 9.57 1.55
CA PRO A 35 13.50 10.93 1.53
C PRO A 35 12.37 11.94 1.36
N GLY A 36 12.47 13.09 2.01
CA GLY A 36 11.50 14.19 1.83
C GLY A 36 11.40 14.64 0.36
N GLY A 37 10.19 15.01 -0.08
CA GLY A 37 9.93 15.47 -1.45
C GLY A 37 9.61 14.37 -2.47
N LYS A 38 9.41 13.13 -2.00
CA LYS A 38 8.97 11.99 -2.83
C LYS A 38 7.45 11.85 -2.85
N VAL A 39 6.92 11.31 -3.95
CA VAL A 39 5.49 11.00 -4.10
C VAL A 39 5.28 9.52 -3.84
N PHE A 40 4.16 9.20 -3.17
CA PHE A 40 3.75 7.85 -2.87
C PHE A 40 2.56 7.45 -3.72
N ILE A 41 2.67 6.32 -4.41
CA ILE A 41 1.57 5.75 -5.17
C ILE A 41 1.22 4.39 -4.55
N PRO A 42 0.14 4.32 -3.75
CA PRO A 42 -0.42 3.04 -3.33
C PRO A 42 -1.16 2.40 -4.50
N GLY A 43 -0.79 1.17 -4.83
CA GLY A 43 -1.51 0.29 -5.75
C GLY A 43 -2.09 -0.88 -4.97
N ALA A 44 -3.31 -1.29 -5.32
CA ALA A 44 -4.02 -2.39 -4.70
C ALA A 44 -4.63 -3.27 -5.80
N ALA A 45 -4.26 -4.54 -5.81
CA ALA A 45 -4.79 -5.54 -6.73
C ALA A 45 -5.47 -6.66 -5.92
N PRO A 46 -6.80 -6.81 -5.99
CA PRO A 46 -7.49 -7.91 -5.34
C PRO A 46 -7.02 -9.25 -5.92
N ASP A 47 -6.81 -10.23 -5.04
CA ASP A 47 -6.53 -11.61 -5.40
C ASP A 47 -7.77 -12.43 -5.05
N ALA A 48 -8.60 -12.71 -6.06
CA ALA A 48 -9.90 -13.33 -5.89
C ALA A 48 -9.73 -14.83 -5.61
N THR A 49 -9.90 -15.25 -4.36
CA THR A 49 -9.70 -16.65 -3.95
C THR A 49 -10.97 -17.51 -3.95
N ALA A 50 -12.15 -16.91 -4.17
CA ALA A 50 -13.44 -17.60 -4.20
C ALA A 50 -14.47 -16.89 -5.09
N ALA A 51 -15.49 -17.62 -5.57
CA ALA A 51 -16.61 -17.04 -6.32
C ALA A 51 -17.47 -16.14 -5.40
N GLY A 52 -17.66 -14.89 -5.80
CA GLY A 52 -18.46 -13.90 -5.07
C GLY A 52 -17.79 -12.52 -5.04
N ALA A 53 -18.46 -11.55 -4.41
CA ALA A 53 -17.95 -10.17 -4.33
C ALA A 53 -16.78 -10.05 -3.35
N CYS A 54 -15.57 -9.86 -3.88
CA CYS A 54 -14.38 -9.46 -3.12
C CYS A 54 -14.26 -7.94 -3.18
N HIS A 55 -14.58 -7.27 -2.07
CA HIS A 55 -14.53 -5.81 -1.96
C HIS A 55 -13.58 -5.43 -0.83
N TRP A 56 -12.80 -4.38 -1.07
CA TRP A 56 -11.82 -3.87 -0.12
C TRP A 56 -12.06 -2.40 0.12
N ASP A 57 -11.95 -2.00 1.39
CA ASP A 57 -11.98 -0.60 1.80
C ASP A 57 -10.61 -0.16 2.33
N GLN A 58 -10.12 0.97 1.83
CA GLN A 58 -8.89 1.60 2.28
C GLN A 58 -9.26 2.81 3.15
N HIS A 59 -9.01 2.74 4.46
CA HIS A 59 -9.65 3.66 5.41
C HIS A 59 -8.69 4.49 6.29
N GLU A 60 -7.38 4.28 6.24
CA GLU A 60 -6.45 5.01 7.13
C GLU A 60 -5.20 5.54 6.42
N LEU A 61 -5.36 6.50 5.51
CA LEU A 61 -4.20 7.17 4.90
C LEU A 61 -3.59 8.18 5.89
N ARG A 62 -2.51 7.81 6.59
CA ARG A 62 -1.87 8.68 7.59
C ARG A 62 -0.45 9.03 7.21
N PHE A 63 -0.12 10.33 7.27
CA PHE A 63 1.23 10.87 7.11
C PHE A 63 1.64 11.58 8.38
N TYR A 64 2.75 11.19 8.99
CA TYR A 64 3.29 11.90 10.14
C TYR A 64 4.81 11.83 10.21
N ARG A 65 5.42 12.86 10.78
CA ARG A 65 6.86 12.93 11.00
C ARG A 65 7.16 12.40 12.39
N GLN A 66 8.16 11.52 12.54
CA GLN A 66 8.53 11.08 13.88
C GLN A 66 9.16 12.26 14.66
N PRO A 67 8.85 12.42 15.95
CA PRO A 67 9.46 13.49 16.75
C PRO A 67 10.98 13.32 16.94
N ALA A 68 11.44 12.07 16.98
CA ALA A 68 12.83 11.71 17.26
C ALA A 68 13.70 11.51 15.99
N ASN A 69 13.08 11.52 14.81
CA ASN A 69 13.75 11.27 13.53
C ASN A 69 13.05 12.10 12.43
N PRO A 70 13.77 12.86 11.58
CA PRO A 70 13.17 13.61 10.48
C PRO A 70 12.39 12.76 9.45
N GLU A 71 12.35 11.44 9.58
CA GLU A 71 11.59 10.49 8.77
C GLU A 71 10.08 10.77 8.72
N SER A 72 9.51 10.58 7.52
CA SER A 72 8.08 10.57 7.29
C SER A 72 7.59 9.12 7.34
N LEU A 73 6.63 8.84 8.21
CA LEU A 73 5.91 7.58 8.23
C LEU A 73 4.62 7.71 7.44
N PHE A 74 4.29 6.62 6.77
CA PHE A 74 3.01 6.42 6.12
C PHE A 74 2.40 5.13 6.65
N ASP A 75 1.14 5.22 7.07
CA ASP A 75 0.32 4.07 7.41
C ASP A 75 -0.93 4.01 6.51
N THR A 76 -1.38 2.79 6.21
CA THR A 76 -2.64 2.52 5.50
C THR A 76 -3.32 1.27 6.06
N GLY A 77 -4.62 1.38 6.31
CA GLY A 77 -5.48 0.24 6.65
C GLY A 77 -6.24 -0.28 5.43
N TYR A 78 -6.37 -1.60 5.33
CA TYR A 78 -7.26 -2.29 4.36
C TYR A 78 -8.18 -3.26 5.08
N THR A 79 -9.47 -3.24 4.76
CA THR A 79 -10.47 -4.17 5.31
C THR A 79 -11.21 -4.89 4.18
N ASN A 80 -11.40 -6.20 4.30
CA ASN A 80 -12.28 -6.95 3.41
C ASN A 80 -13.74 -6.64 3.79
N ILE A 81 -14.40 -5.80 2.98
CA ILE A 81 -15.83 -5.44 3.12
C ILE A 81 -16.72 -6.26 2.17
N GLY A 82 -16.15 -7.26 1.50
CA GLY A 82 -16.86 -8.16 0.61
C GLY A 82 -17.65 -9.23 1.35
N ALA A 83 -18.33 -10.08 0.58
CA ALA A 83 -19.12 -11.19 1.12
C ALA A 83 -18.32 -12.49 1.24
N VAL A 84 -17.11 -12.54 0.67
CA VAL A 84 -16.28 -13.75 0.60
C VAL A 84 -14.88 -13.52 1.13
N LYS A 85 -14.23 -14.60 1.56
CA LYS A 85 -12.81 -14.59 1.89
C LYS A 85 -12.00 -14.31 0.61
N CYS A 86 -11.15 -13.28 0.63
CA CYS A 86 -10.29 -12.95 -0.50
C CYS A 86 -8.96 -12.34 -0.08
N GLY A 87 -8.04 -12.22 -1.03
CA GLY A 87 -6.74 -11.60 -0.86
C GLY A 87 -6.67 -10.21 -1.51
N ILE A 88 -5.63 -9.47 -1.16
CA ILE A 88 -5.22 -8.24 -1.85
C ILE A 88 -3.70 -8.15 -1.85
N THR A 89 -3.13 -7.82 -3.00
CA THR A 89 -1.72 -7.45 -3.12
C THR A 89 -1.63 -5.93 -3.12
N VAL A 90 -0.89 -5.39 -2.18
CA VAL A 90 -0.67 -3.96 -2.03
C VAL A 90 0.76 -3.66 -2.44
N THR A 91 0.95 -2.77 -3.40
CA THR A 91 2.26 -2.30 -3.83
C THR A 91 2.39 -0.82 -3.56
N TRP A 92 3.54 -0.42 -3.05
CA TRP A 92 3.86 0.97 -2.75
C TRP A 92 5.06 1.38 -3.55
N THR A 93 4.87 2.40 -4.37
CA THR A 93 5.90 2.92 -5.26
C THR A 93 6.33 4.30 -4.75
N ILE A 94 7.62 4.48 -4.49
CA ILE A 94 8.23 5.76 -4.13
C ILE A 94 8.85 6.36 -5.40
N VAL A 95 8.37 7.52 -5.84
CA VAL A 95 8.87 8.24 -7.03
C VAL A 95 9.49 9.59 -6.66
#